data_AF-A0A2W6CRC8-F1
#
_entry.id   AF-A0A2W6CRC8-F1
#
_cell.length_a   1.000
_cell.length_b   1.000
_cell.length_c   1.000
_cell.angle_alpha   90.00
_cell.angle_beta   90.00
_cell.angle_gamma   90.00
#
_symmetry.space_group_name_H-M   'P 1'
#
loop_
_entity.id
_entity.type
_entity.pdbx_description
1 polymer ?
#
loop_
_entity_poly.entity_id
_entity_poly.type
_entity_poly.pdbx_seq_one_letter_code
_entity_poly.pdbx_strand_id
1 'polypeptide(L)'
;QRQTYVVFVSTDVTHDTAAVIAKWLSNFSSGGAATFVGLRGTQAQVDAAQAAAHITLAQDGGQTHSARVLLYGADDYARVTYLQSTNEAQLIAHDLPLAAHA
;
A
#
# COMPACT_ATOMS: atom_id res chain seq x y z
N GLN A 1 0.18 8.40 -20.88
CA GLN A 1 0.75 7.53 -19.83
C GLN A 1 -0.34 7.28 -18.79
N ARG A 2 -0.50 6.04 -18.30
CA ARG A 2 -1.48 5.75 -17.23
C ARG A 2 -0.88 6.18 -15.89
N GLN A 3 -1.70 6.84 -15.06
CA GLN A 3 -1.31 7.27 -13.71
C GLN A 3 -1.28 6.05 -12.79
N THR A 4 -0.16 5.85 -12.09
CA THR A 4 -0.03 4.82 -11.06
C THR A 4 -0.06 5.51 -9.70
N TYR A 5 -0.87 4.99 -8.78
CA TYR A 5 -0.88 5.44 -7.39
C TYR A 5 -0.19 4.41 -6.52
N VAL A 6 0.73 4.86 -5.66
CA VAL A 6 1.29 4.06 -4.58
C VAL A 6 0.59 4.49 -3.30
N VAL A 7 -0.25 3.61 -2.76
CA VAL A 7 -1.05 3.89 -1.57
C VAL A 7 -0.38 3.26 -0.35
N PHE A 8 0.10 4.10 0.56
CA PHE A 8 0.61 3.70 1.87
C PHE A 8 -0.53 3.78 2.88
N VAL A 9 -0.92 2.64 3.46
CA VAL A 9 -1.96 2.57 4.51
C VAL A 9 -1.27 2.30 5.84
N SER A 10 -1.37 3.22 6.78
CA SER A 10 -0.80 3.01 8.13
C SER A 10 -1.66 2.06 8.96
N THR A 11 -0.99 1.15 9.68
CA THR A 11 -1.58 0.29 10.71
C THR A 11 -1.40 0.84 12.13
N ASP A 12 -0.45 1.75 12.37
CA ASP A 12 -0.21 2.39 13.67
C ASP A 12 -1.04 3.67 13.79
N VAL A 13 -2.32 3.49 14.14
CA VAL A 13 -3.30 4.58 14.27
C VAL A 13 -2.88 5.64 15.31
N THR A 14 -2.08 5.26 16.30
CA THR A 14 -1.70 6.13 17.42
C THR A 14 -0.56 7.07 17.05
N HIS A 15 0.46 6.57 16.37
CA HIS A 15 1.69 7.33 16.10
C HIS A 15 1.72 7.94 14.70
N ASP A 16 1.07 7.32 13.70
CA ASP A 16 1.11 7.78 12.32
C ASP A 16 0.06 8.88 12.07
N THR A 17 0.39 10.07 12.54
CA THR A 17 -0.34 11.30 12.22
C THR A 17 -0.21 11.65 10.73
N ALA A 18 -1.17 12.43 10.20
CA ALA A 18 -1.12 12.88 8.81
C ALA A 18 0.20 13.59 8.47
N ALA A 19 0.74 14.40 9.40
CA ALA A 19 2.01 15.09 9.22
C ALA A 19 3.21 14.14 9.19
N VAL A 20 3.19 13.09 10.03
CA VAL A 20 4.24 12.04 10.04
C VAL A 20 4.24 11.27 8.72
N ILE A 21 3.07 10.81 8.26
CA ILE A 21 2.93 10.09 7.00
C ILE A 21 3.36 10.98 5.82
N ALA A 22 2.90 12.23 5.76
CA ALA A 22 3.26 13.15 4.69
C ALA A 22 4.78 13.42 4.64
N LYS A 23 5.40 13.64 5.80
CA LYS A 23 6.86 13.81 5.90
C LYS A 23 7.59 12.54 5.46
N TRP A 24 7.12 11.36 5.87
CA TRP A 24 7.71 10.09 5.47
C TRP A 24 7.62 9.88 3.95
N LEU A 25 6.44 10.07 3.36
CA LEU A 25 6.20 9.92 1.92
C LEU A 25 6.98 10.93 1.07
N SER A 26 7.32 12.09 1.61
CA SER A 26 8.13 13.10 0.91
C SER A 26 9.49 12.55 0.43
N ASN A 27 10.05 11.55 1.14
CA ASN A 27 11.30 10.89 0.77
C ASN A 27 11.19 10.02 -0.50
N PHE A 28 9.99 9.58 -0.88
CA PHE A 28 9.75 8.68 -2.03
C PHE A 28 9.14 9.43 -3.23
N SER A 29 8.51 10.57 -2.96
CA SER A 29 7.79 11.36 -3.96
C SER A 29 8.67 12.06 -5.02
N SER A 30 9.99 11.91 -4.95
CA SER A 30 10.93 12.54 -5.89
C SER A 30 11.37 11.57 -6.99
N GLY A 31 11.07 11.89 -8.25
CA GLY A 31 11.69 11.26 -9.42
C GLY A 31 10.91 10.14 -10.14
N GLY A 32 9.72 9.77 -9.69
CA GLY A 32 8.88 8.75 -10.33
C GLY A 32 7.63 9.30 -11.05
N ALA A 33 7.05 8.52 -11.97
CA ALA A 33 5.74 8.82 -12.58
C ALA A 33 4.55 8.43 -11.68
N ALA A 34 4.82 7.87 -10.49
CA ALA A 34 3.82 7.44 -9.54
C ALA A 34 3.44 8.57 -8.56
N THR A 35 2.15 8.66 -8.25
CA THR A 35 1.64 9.54 -7.19
C THR A 35 1.57 8.77 -5.87
N PHE A 36 2.22 9.27 -4.82
CA PHE A 36 2.19 8.65 -3.50
C PHE A 36 1.06 9.22 -2.66
N VAL A 37 0.23 8.34 -2.07
CA VAL A 37 -0.92 8.70 -1.25
C VAL A 37 -0.80 8.00 0.10
N GLY A 38 -0.92 8.77 1.19
CA GLY A 38 -0.96 8.23 2.55
C GLY A 38 -2.39 8.15 3.07
N LEU A 39 -2.80 6.99 3.55
CA LEU A 39 -4.10 6.75 4.19
C LEU A 39 -3.92 6.42 5.67
N ARG A 40 -4.85 6.96 6.47
CA ARG A 40 -5.03 6.68 7.90
C ARG A 40 -6.53 6.61 8.19
N GLY A 41 -6.87 5.94 9.29
CA GLY A 41 -8.25 5.81 9.75
C GLY A 41 -8.31 5.57 11.25
N THR A 42 -9.51 5.27 11.74
CA THR A 42 -9.70 4.70 13.08
C THR A 42 -9.28 3.23 13.09
N GLN A 43 -9.06 2.65 14.28
CA GLN A 43 -8.74 1.21 14.41
C GLN A 43 -9.75 0.34 13.65
N ALA A 44 -11.05 0.61 13.81
CA ALA A 44 -12.10 -0.15 13.13
C ALA A 44 -12.03 -0.04 11.59
N GLN A 45 -11.67 1.14 11.05
CA GLN A 45 -11.50 1.31 9.60
C GLN A 45 -10.27 0.56 9.08
N VAL A 46 -9.17 0.60 9.83
CA VAL A 46 -7.93 -0.10 9.48
C VAL A 46 -8.13 -1.62 9.56
N ASP A 47 -8.78 -2.14 10.60
CA ASP A 47 -9.11 -3.57 10.71
C ASP A 47 -10.01 -4.05 9.57
N ALA A 48 -11.03 -3.26 9.22
CA ALA A 48 -11.90 -3.56 8.09
C ALA A 48 -11.13 -3.58 6.76
N ALA A 49 -10.23 -2.63 6.53
CA ALA A 49 -9.39 -2.58 5.33
C ALA A 49 -8.43 -3.79 5.25
N GLN A 50 -7.80 -4.16 6.36
CA GLN A 50 -6.93 -5.35 6.43
C GLN A 50 -7.71 -6.63 6.14
N ALA A 51 -8.92 -6.77 6.70
CA ALA A 51 -9.79 -7.90 6.46
C ALA A 51 -10.23 -7.99 4.99
N ALA A 52 -10.63 -6.86 4.38
CA ALA A 52 -11.01 -6.80 2.97
C ALA A 52 -9.83 -7.13 2.03
N ALA A 53 -8.61 -6.78 2.43
CA ALA A 53 -7.38 -7.14 1.72
C ALA A 53 -6.91 -8.58 1.98
N HIS A 54 -7.63 -9.36 2.80
CA HIS A 54 -7.27 -10.73 3.19
C HIS A 54 -5.84 -10.86 3.75
N ILE A 55 -5.40 -9.85 4.51
CA ILE A 55 -4.12 -9.88 5.23
C ILE A 55 -4.34 -10.04 6.74
N THR A 56 -3.32 -10.56 7.42
CA THR A 56 -3.34 -10.67 8.88
C THR A 56 -3.44 -9.28 9.50
N LEU A 57 -4.35 -9.13 10.47
CA LEU A 57 -4.49 -7.89 11.24
C LEU A 57 -3.18 -7.59 11.98
N ALA A 58 -2.81 -6.32 11.98
CA ALA A 58 -1.69 -5.83 12.75
C ALA A 58 -1.88 -6.03 14.26
N GLN A 59 -0.77 -6.24 14.95
CA GLN A 59 -0.64 -6.48 16.37
C GLN A 59 0.25 -5.42 17.00
N ASP A 60 0.42 -5.45 18.33
CA ASP A 60 1.32 -4.56 19.07
C ASP A 60 1.05 -3.07 18.78
N GLY A 61 -0.22 -2.69 18.77
CA GLY A 61 -0.64 -1.31 18.46
C GLY A 61 -0.47 -0.89 17.00
N GLY A 62 -0.30 -1.85 16.09
CA GLY A 62 -0.13 -1.59 14.66
C GLY A 62 1.30 -1.74 14.16
N GLN A 63 2.27 -2.01 15.06
CA GLN A 63 3.70 -2.07 14.74
C GLN A 63 4.14 -3.43 14.19
N THR A 64 3.47 -4.51 14.60
CA THR A 64 3.67 -5.84 14.04
C THR A 64 2.60 -6.07 12.97
N HIS A 65 2.95 -5.99 11.69
CA HIS A 65 1.98 -6.03 10.59
C HIS A 65 2.45 -6.85 9.39
N SER A 66 1.57 -7.07 8.41
CA SER A 66 1.93 -7.74 7.15
C SER A 66 2.91 -6.89 6.34
N ALA A 67 3.87 -7.53 5.67
CA ALA A 67 4.82 -6.90 4.74
C ALA A 67 4.43 -7.13 3.26
N ARG A 68 3.12 -7.21 2.99
CA ARG A 68 2.59 -7.49 1.65
C ARG A 68 2.33 -6.21 0.87
N VAL A 69 2.62 -6.22 -0.43
CA VAL A 69 2.18 -5.19 -1.38
C VAL A 69 1.10 -5.79 -2.27
N LEU A 70 -0.02 -5.09 -2.46
CA LEU A 70 -1.14 -5.56 -3.26
C LEU A 70 -1.29 -4.70 -4.52
N LEU A 71 -1.49 -5.32 -5.67
CA LEU A 71 -1.77 -4.63 -6.94
C LEU A 71 -3.26 -4.71 -7.27
N TYR A 72 -3.90 -3.54 -7.26
CA TYR A 72 -5.29 -3.33 -7.65
C TYR A 72 -5.37 -2.92 -9.13
N GLY A 73 -6.30 -3.53 -9.87
CA GLY A 73 -6.68 -3.14 -11.23
C GLY A 73 -7.65 -1.97 -11.26
N ALA A 74 -8.17 -1.64 -12.44
CA ALA A 74 -9.16 -0.57 -12.61
C ALA A 74 -10.57 -0.93 -12.09
N ASP A 75 -10.76 -2.18 -11.68
CA ASP A 75 -12.01 -2.76 -11.21
C ASP A 75 -12.07 -2.94 -9.69
N ASP A 76 -11.14 -2.31 -8.96
CA ASP A 76 -11.02 -2.31 -7.50
C ASP A 76 -10.72 -3.69 -6.86
N TYR A 77 -10.29 -4.68 -7.66
CA TYR A 77 -9.86 -5.99 -7.14
C TYR A 77 -8.34 -6.16 -7.15
N ALA A 78 -7.79 -6.51 -5.98
CA ALA A 78 -6.40 -6.96 -5.86
C ALA A 78 -6.26 -8.39 -6.37
N ARG A 79 -5.49 -8.57 -7.45
CA ARG A 79 -5.25 -9.91 -8.04
C ARG A 79 -3.86 -10.46 -7.75
N VAL A 80 -2.91 -9.57 -7.44
CA VAL A 80 -1.53 -9.95 -7.16
C VAL A 80 -1.14 -9.42 -5.79
N THR A 81 -0.47 -10.28 -5.02
CA THR A 81 0.16 -9.94 -3.76
C THR A 81 1.64 -10.24 -3.87
N TYR A 82 2.47 -9.25 -3.63
CA TYR A 82 3.92 -9.39 -3.54
C TYR A 82 4.32 -9.60 -2.08
N LEU A 83 5.26 -10.51 -1.89
CA LEU A 83 5.98 -10.69 -0.65
C LEU A 83 7.38 -10.14 -0.86
N GLN A 84 7.97 -9.60 0.21
CA GLN A 84 9.34 -9.12 0.18
C GLN A 84 10.28 -10.19 -0.38
N SER A 85 10.95 -9.86 -1.48
CA SER A 85 11.88 -10.75 -2.17
C SER A 85 12.94 -9.96 -2.93
N THR A 86 13.96 -10.65 -3.43
CA THR A 86 15.02 -10.02 -4.24
C THR A 86 14.57 -9.62 -5.65
N ASN A 87 13.41 -10.12 -6.12
CA ASN A 87 12.87 -9.87 -7.44
C ASN A 87 11.55 -9.08 -7.44
N GLU A 88 11.12 -8.58 -6.28
CA GLU A 88 9.83 -7.90 -6.10
C GLU A 88 9.67 -6.69 -7.04
N ALA A 89 10.69 -5.84 -7.14
CA ALA A 89 10.64 -4.65 -7.99
C ALA A 89 10.47 -5.00 -9.48
N GLN A 90 11.11 -6.07 -9.95
CA GLN A 90 10.99 -6.54 -11.32
C GLN A 90 9.60 -7.13 -11.60
N LEU A 91 9.03 -7.87 -10.64
CA LEU A 91 7.67 -8.40 -10.74
C LEU A 91 6.64 -7.27 -10.80
N ILE A 92 6.74 -6.28 -9.91
CA ILE A 92 5.85 -5.10 -9.93
C ILE A 92 5.95 -4.37 -11.28
N ALA A 93 7.16 -4.14 -11.79
CA ALA A 93 7.35 -3.47 -13.07
C ALA A 93 6.76 -4.25 -14.26
N HIS A 94 6.82 -5.58 -14.22
CA HIS A 94 6.22 -6.46 -15.22
C HIS A 94 4.69 -6.46 -15.17
N ASP A 95 4.10 -6.50 -13.97
CA ASP A 95 2.66 -6.69 -13.79
C ASP A 95 1.85 -5.38 -13.89
N LEU A 96 2.47 -4.24 -13.57
CA LEU A 96 1.82 -2.92 -13.61
C LEU A 96 1.08 -2.63 -14.93
N PRO A 97 1.67 -2.85 -16.12
CA PRO A 97 0.97 -2.69 -17.39
C PRO A 97 -0.23 -3.65 -17.54
N LEU A 98 -0.13 -4.88 -17.01
CA LEU A 98 -1.15 -5.92 -17.15
C LEU A 98 -2.41 -5.60 -16.33
N ALA A 99 -2.23 -5.12 -15.10
CA ALA A 99 -3.34 -4.76 -14.22
C ALA A 99 -4.20 -3.61 -14.77
N ALA A 100 -3.64 -2.76 -15.62
CA ALA A 100 -4.38 -1.65 -16.22
C ALA A 100 -5.30 -2.08 -17.38
N HIS A 101 -5.22 -3.34 -17.82
CA HIS A 101 -6.10 -3.93 -18.84
C HIS A 101 -7.12 -4.92 -18.27
N ALA A 102 -7.06 -5.16 -16.95
CA ALA A 102 -7.96 -6.03 -16.22
C ALA A 102 -9.23 -5.28 -15.78
#